data_AF-A0A2A7S165-F1
#
_entry.id   AF-A0A2A7S165-F1
#
_cell.length_a   1.000
_cell.length_b   1.000
_cell.length_c   1.000
_cell.angle_alpha   90.00
_cell.angle_beta   90.00
_cell.angle_gamma   90.00
#
_symmetry.space_group_name_H-M   'P 1'
#
loop_
_entity.id
_entity.type
_entity.pdbx_description
1 polymer ?
#
loop_
_entity_poly.entity_id
_entity_poly.type
_entity_poly.pdbx_seq_one_letter_code
_entity_poly.pdbx_strand_id
1 'polypeptide(L)'
;MQADSSGLPPAKAIQKGKAPLTRRKPIQTNEALAETRQGRLARLDVLRIEIRTLIAEVSHAADVELLDLMADEVGSFARHKAAQEARTWAATAGITLETGLMQLALALPQHTEQRHDPTN
;
A
#
# COMPACT_ATOMS: atom_id res chain seq x y z
N MET A 1 -17.27 71.41 -8.81
CA MET A 1 -16.37 70.24 -8.88
C MET A 1 -16.79 69.28 -7.78
N GLN A 2 -17.44 68.19 -8.16
CA GLN A 2 -17.60 66.99 -7.32
C GLN A 2 -16.76 65.89 -7.96
N ALA A 3 -16.03 65.13 -7.15
CA ALA A 3 -15.56 63.80 -7.48
C ALA A 3 -15.51 63.00 -6.17
N ASP A 4 -16.40 62.02 -6.09
CA ASP A 4 -16.55 61.08 -5.00
C ASP A 4 -15.29 60.24 -4.80
N SER A 5 -14.91 60.01 -3.54
CA SER A 5 -14.07 58.87 -3.18
C SER A 5 -14.52 58.32 -1.83
N SER A 6 -15.46 57.38 -1.91
CA SER A 6 -15.89 56.52 -0.80
C SER A 6 -14.78 55.52 -0.47
N GLY A 7 -13.81 55.96 0.34
CA GLY A 7 -12.78 55.10 0.91
C GLY A 7 -13.31 54.33 2.12
N LEU A 8 -13.36 53.00 2.04
CA LEU A 8 -13.55 52.13 3.20
C LEU A 8 -12.48 52.45 4.27
N PRO A 9 -12.82 52.45 5.58
CA PRO A 9 -11.84 52.68 6.61
C PRO A 9 -10.79 51.55 6.57
N PRO A 10 -9.50 51.85 6.81
CA PRO A 10 -8.45 50.85 6.73
C PRO A 10 -8.71 49.72 7.72
N ALA A 11 -8.54 48.47 7.26
CA ALA A 11 -8.66 47.30 8.11
C ALA A 11 -7.70 47.43 9.30
N LYS A 12 -8.21 47.24 10.52
CA LYS A 12 -7.41 47.23 11.76
C LYS A 12 -6.19 46.34 11.56
N ALA A 13 -5.00 46.91 11.68
CA ALA A 13 -3.76 46.15 11.72
C ALA A 13 -3.87 45.10 12.82
N ILE A 14 -3.66 43.83 12.47
CA ILE A 14 -3.60 42.72 13.43
C ILE A 14 -2.44 43.05 14.38
N GLN A 15 -2.76 43.50 15.58
CA GLN A 15 -1.80 43.61 16.65
C GLN A 15 -1.29 42.21 16.92
N LYS A 16 -0.05 41.92 16.53
CA LYS A 16 0.71 40.77 17.04
C LYS A 16 0.92 41.01 18.52
N GLY A 17 -0.10 40.70 19.33
CA GLY A 17 0.04 40.62 20.77
C GLY A 17 1.21 39.67 21.04
N LYS A 18 2.22 40.15 21.78
CA LYS A 18 3.25 39.33 22.41
C LYS A 18 2.65 38.44 23.51
N ALA A 19 1.55 37.75 23.21
CA ALA A 19 1.15 36.62 24.02
C ALA A 19 2.26 35.59 23.85
N PRO A 20 2.89 35.09 24.94
CA PRO A 20 3.80 33.97 24.82
C PRO A 20 3.06 32.87 24.06
N LEU A 21 3.64 32.37 22.97
CA LEU A 21 3.14 31.17 22.31
C LEU A 21 3.23 30.06 23.34
N THR A 22 2.15 29.85 24.10
CA THR A 22 2.08 28.82 25.12
C THR A 22 2.42 27.52 24.43
N ARG A 23 3.60 26.98 24.74
CA ARG A 23 4.15 25.76 24.16
C ARG A 23 3.05 24.70 24.13
N ARG A 24 2.60 24.31 22.94
CA ARG A 24 1.66 23.20 22.79
C ARG A 24 2.25 22.00 23.53
N LYS A 25 1.43 21.31 24.34
CA LYS A 25 1.85 20.06 25.00
C LYS A 25 2.46 19.14 23.94
N PRO A 26 3.55 18.42 24.24
CA PRO A 26 4.06 17.38 23.34
C PRO A 26 2.88 16.49 22.94
N ILE A 27 2.68 16.29 21.64
CA ILE A 27 1.73 15.31 21.15
C ILE A 27 2.23 13.98 21.70
N GLN A 28 1.47 13.34 22.60
CA GLN A 28 1.82 12.02 23.07
C GLN A 28 1.81 11.07 21.87
N THR A 29 2.98 10.59 21.49
CA THR A 29 3.14 9.52 20.51
C THR A 29 2.48 8.26 21.08
N ASN A 30 1.46 7.73 20.40
CA ASN A 30 0.80 6.50 20.82
C ASN A 30 1.62 5.30 20.33
N GLU A 31 2.70 4.99 21.06
CA GLU A 31 3.65 3.92 20.74
C GLU A 31 2.97 2.55 20.66
N ALA A 32 2.08 2.23 21.61
CA ALA A 32 1.32 0.97 21.60
C ALA A 32 0.46 0.79 20.33
N LEU A 33 -0.12 1.88 19.82
CA LEU A 33 -0.89 1.86 18.58
C LEU A 33 0.03 1.77 17.34
N ALA A 34 1.22 2.33 17.39
CA ALA A 34 2.24 2.17 16.35
C ALA A 34 2.77 0.73 16.30
N GLU A 35 3.10 0.12 17.44
CA GLU A 35 3.52 -1.28 17.55
C GLU A 35 2.44 -2.24 17.03
N THR A 36 1.17 -1.98 17.36
CA THR A 36 0.04 -2.76 16.84
C THR A 36 -0.09 -2.62 15.31
N ARG A 37 0.18 -1.44 14.74
CA ARG A 37 0.20 -1.24 13.29
C ARG A 37 1.37 -1.99 12.65
N GLN A 38 2.55 -1.92 13.23
CA GLN A 38 3.74 -2.61 12.75
C GLN A 38 3.60 -4.13 12.80
N GLY A 39 3.03 -4.68 13.88
CA GLY A 39 2.72 -6.11 14.00
C GLY A 39 1.69 -6.58 12.96
N ARG A 40 0.73 -5.73 12.58
CA ARG A 40 -0.22 -6.03 11.50
C ARG A 40 0.43 -6.00 10.11
N LEU A 41 1.33 -5.05 9.84
CA LEU A 41 2.08 -5.02 8.59
C LEU A 41 2.96 -6.27 8.43
N ALA A 42 3.67 -6.67 9.50
CA ALA A 42 4.48 -7.90 9.50
C ALA A 42 3.65 -9.15 9.19
N ARG A 43 2.42 -9.26 9.74
CA ARG A 43 1.50 -10.37 9.43
C ARG A 43 1.07 -10.37 7.96
N LEU A 44 0.81 -9.20 7.37
CA LEU A 44 0.45 -9.10 5.96
C LEU A 44 1.62 -9.51 5.05
N ASP A 45 2.86 -9.16 5.42
CA ASP A 45 4.04 -9.59 4.67
C ASP A 45 4.26 -11.11 4.73
N VAL A 46 4.03 -11.74 5.88
CA VAL A 46 4.07 -13.21 6.01
C VAL A 46 3.02 -13.85 5.10
N LEU A 47 1.76 -13.40 5.17
CA LEU A 47 0.69 -13.93 4.32
C LEU A 47 0.98 -13.73 2.82
N ARG A 48 1.57 -12.59 2.45
CA ARG A 48 2.01 -12.33 1.07
C ARG A 48 3.02 -13.38 0.60
N ILE A 49 4.01 -13.69 1.43
CA ILE A 49 5.03 -14.71 1.11
C ILE A 49 4.37 -16.08 0.97
N GLU A 50 3.52 -16.48 1.91
CA GLU A 50 2.81 -17.76 1.88
C GLU A 50 1.95 -17.92 0.62
N ILE A 51 1.17 -16.89 0.26
CA ILE A 51 0.33 -16.94 -0.94
C ILE A 51 1.18 -17.00 -2.22
N ARG A 52 2.31 -16.28 -2.28
CA ARG A 52 3.25 -16.38 -3.42
C ARG A 52 3.83 -17.78 -3.56
N THR A 53 4.21 -18.40 -2.44
CA THR A 53 4.69 -19.79 -2.42
C THR A 53 3.62 -20.72 -2.97
N LEU A 54 2.38 -20.62 -2.49
CA LEU A 54 1.26 -21.43 -3.00
C LEU A 54 1.04 -21.23 -4.51
N ILE A 55 1.07 -20.00 -5.00
CA ILE A 55 0.92 -19.70 -6.44
C ILE A 55 2.04 -20.35 -7.26
N ALA A 56 3.27 -20.32 -6.76
CA ALA A 56 4.41 -20.96 -7.40
C ALA A 56 4.27 -22.49 -7.41
N GLU A 57 3.84 -23.09 -6.31
CA GLU A 57 3.59 -24.53 -6.19
C GLU A 57 2.50 -25.00 -7.16
N VAL A 58 1.37 -24.27 -7.25
CA VAL A 58 0.29 -24.59 -8.20
C VAL A 58 0.77 -24.46 -9.64
N SER A 59 1.53 -23.40 -9.96
CA SER A 59 2.08 -23.21 -11.30
C SER A 59 3.04 -24.35 -11.66
N HIS A 60 3.90 -24.74 -10.73
CA HIS A 60 4.87 -25.81 -10.93
C HIS A 60 4.19 -27.17 -11.12
N ALA A 61 3.22 -27.51 -10.27
CA ALA A 61 2.46 -28.75 -10.41
C ALA A 61 1.71 -28.83 -11.75
N ALA A 62 1.15 -27.70 -12.21
CA ALA A 62 0.52 -27.61 -13.52
C ALA A 62 1.53 -27.81 -14.67
N ASP A 63 2.71 -27.21 -14.58
CA ASP A 63 3.78 -27.40 -15.58
C ASP A 63 4.27 -28.85 -15.63
N VAL A 64 4.42 -29.52 -14.48
CA VAL A 64 4.79 -30.94 -14.42
C VAL A 64 3.74 -31.83 -15.08
N GLU A 65 2.46 -31.66 -14.76
CA GLU A 65 1.38 -32.45 -15.38
C GLU A 65 1.32 -32.23 -16.90
N LEU A 66 1.58 -31.00 -17.38
CA LEU A 66 1.66 -30.73 -18.82
C LEU A 66 2.82 -31.47 -19.48
N LEU A 67 3.99 -31.53 -18.84
CA LEU A 67 5.15 -32.28 -19.34
C LEU A 67 4.90 -33.79 -19.35
N ASP A 68 4.30 -34.32 -18.28
CA ASP A 68 3.95 -35.74 -18.19
C ASP A 68 2.96 -36.15 -19.29
N LEU A 69 1.95 -35.31 -19.55
CA LEU A 69 0.98 -35.52 -20.62
C LEU A 69 1.56 -35.35 -22.04
N MET A 70 2.66 -34.60 -22.19
CA MET A 70 3.38 -34.52 -23.46
C MET A 70 4.25 -35.75 -23.70
N ALA A 71 4.75 -36.39 -22.63
CA ALA A 71 5.51 -37.62 -22.71
C ALA A 71 4.62 -38.86 -22.93
N ASP A 72 3.36 -38.81 -22.48
CA ASP A 72 2.36 -39.84 -22.74
C ASP A 72 1.65 -39.61 -24.10
N GLU A 73 1.90 -40.47 -25.08
CA GLU A 73 1.27 -40.40 -26.41
C GLU A 73 -0.26 -40.59 -26.36
N VAL A 74 -0.81 -41.06 -25.23
CA VAL A 74 -2.26 -41.27 -24.98
C VAL A 74 -2.81 -40.26 -23.96
N GLY A 75 -2.27 -39.04 -23.93
CA GLY A 75 -2.68 -37.99 -22.99
C GLY A 75 -4.19 -37.65 -23.03
N SER A 76 -4.82 -37.57 -21.86
CA SER A 76 -6.22 -37.14 -21.72
C SER A 76 -6.35 -35.63 -21.95
N PHE A 77 -7.05 -35.22 -23.02
CA PHE A 77 -7.33 -33.80 -23.32
C PHE A 77 -7.95 -33.05 -22.13
N ALA A 78 -8.81 -33.71 -21.34
CA ALA A 78 -9.41 -33.10 -20.15
C ALA A 78 -8.37 -32.74 -19.08
N ARG A 79 -7.36 -33.60 -18.87
CA ARG A 79 -6.27 -33.35 -17.92
C ARG A 79 -5.36 -32.24 -18.42
N HIS A 80 -5.03 -32.25 -19.72
CA HIS A 80 -4.25 -31.18 -20.34
C HIS A 80 -4.93 -29.82 -20.15
N LYS A 81 -6.24 -29.74 -20.44
CA LYS A 81 -7.02 -28.52 -20.24
C LYS A 81 -7.01 -28.06 -18.79
N ALA A 82 -7.24 -28.98 -17.84
CA ALA A 82 -7.23 -28.65 -16.42
C ALA A 82 -5.87 -28.12 -15.94
N ALA A 83 -4.76 -28.73 -16.38
CA ALA A 83 -3.41 -28.28 -16.06
C ALA A 83 -3.13 -26.88 -16.67
N GLN A 84 -3.54 -26.65 -17.92
CA GLN A 84 -3.39 -25.34 -18.55
C GLN A 84 -4.23 -24.26 -17.87
N GLU A 85 -5.45 -24.59 -17.44
CA GLU A 85 -6.30 -23.69 -16.65
C GLU A 85 -5.66 -23.35 -15.30
N ALA A 86 -5.15 -24.35 -14.58
CA ALA A 86 -4.46 -24.16 -13.31
C ALA A 86 -3.25 -23.20 -13.45
N ARG A 87 -2.41 -23.40 -14.48
CA ARG A 87 -1.30 -22.49 -14.79
C ARG A 87 -1.77 -21.07 -15.06
N THR A 88 -2.83 -20.92 -15.85
CA THR A 88 -3.39 -19.61 -16.21
C THR A 88 -3.96 -18.88 -14.99
N TRP A 89 -4.68 -19.60 -14.13
CA TRP A 89 -5.23 -19.05 -12.90
C TRP A 89 -4.15 -18.68 -11.90
N ALA A 90 -3.11 -19.50 -11.76
CA ALA A 90 -1.97 -19.17 -10.90
C ALA A 90 -1.25 -17.90 -11.36
N ALA A 91 -0.99 -17.75 -12.66
CA ALA A 91 -0.41 -16.53 -13.22
C ALA A 91 -1.29 -15.30 -12.98
N THR A 92 -2.60 -15.43 -13.19
CA THR A 92 -3.57 -14.34 -12.98
C THR A 92 -3.65 -13.96 -11.50
N ALA A 93 -3.67 -14.95 -10.59
CA ALA A 93 -3.69 -14.74 -9.15
C ALA A 93 -2.43 -14.00 -8.68
N GLY A 94 -1.25 -14.37 -9.19
CA GLY A 94 0.01 -13.69 -8.90
C GLY A 94 -0.04 -12.21 -9.26
N ILE A 95 -0.44 -11.88 -10.49
CA ILE A 95 -0.55 -10.49 -10.95
C ILE A 95 -1.56 -9.71 -10.11
N THR A 96 -2.71 -10.31 -9.82
CA THR A 96 -3.78 -9.67 -9.04
C THR A 96 -3.34 -9.38 -7.61
N LEU A 97 -2.65 -10.33 -6.97
CA LEU A 97 -2.12 -10.16 -5.62
C LEU A 97 -1.11 -9.01 -5.56
N GLU A 98 -0.13 -8.99 -6.47
CA GLU A 98 0.89 -7.93 -6.50
C GLU A 98 0.27 -6.56 -6.72
N THR A 99 -0.65 -6.47 -7.68
CA THR A 99 -1.33 -5.22 -7.99
C THR A 99 -2.15 -4.75 -6.79
N GLY A 100 -2.94 -5.64 -6.17
CA GLY A 100 -3.74 -5.32 -5.00
C GLY A 100 -2.90 -4.83 -3.82
N LEU A 101 -1.79 -5.52 -3.52
CA LEU A 101 -0.87 -5.14 -2.44
C LEU A 101 -0.17 -3.81 -2.73
N MET A 102 0.23 -3.57 -3.97
CA MET A 102 0.78 -2.27 -4.39
C MET A 102 -0.23 -1.15 -4.17
N GLN A 103 -1.50 -1.33 -4.56
CA GLN A 103 -2.55 -0.33 -4.33
C GLN A 103 -2.84 -0.12 -2.85
N LEU A 104 -2.84 -1.17 -2.04
CA LEU A 104 -2.99 -1.06 -0.58
C LEU A 104 -1.84 -0.26 0.06
N ALA A 105 -0.60 -0.49 -0.37
CA ALA A 105 0.56 0.25 0.11
C ALA A 105 0.50 1.75 -0.24
N LEU A 106 -0.08 2.09 -1.38
CA LEU A 106 -0.32 3.48 -1.80
C LEU A 106 -1.49 4.12 -1.04
N ALA A 107 -2.53 3.35 -0.73
CA ALA A 107 -3.71 3.85 -0.02
C ALA A 107 -3.45 4.11 1.47
N LEU A 108 -2.49 3.41 2.07
CA LEU A 108 -2.11 3.62 3.46
C LEU A 108 -1.07 4.75 3.58
N PRO A 109 -1.23 5.71 4.52
CA PRO A 109 -0.25 6.75 4.74
C PRO A 109 1.12 6.14 5.05
N GLN A 110 2.06 6.30 4.13
CA GLN A 110 3.47 6.07 4.39
C GLN A 110 3.86 7.14 5.43
N HIS A 111 3.91 6.79 6.70
CA HIS A 111 4.56 7.65 7.68
C HIS A 111 6.06 7.63 7.37
N THR A 112 6.46 8.38 6.34
CA THR A 112 7.83 8.86 6.24
C THR A 112 8.01 9.75 7.45
N GLU A 113 8.67 9.22 8.47
CA GLU A 113 9.33 10.04 9.47
C GLU A 113 10.25 10.98 8.69
N GLN A 114 9.78 12.20 8.42
CA GLN A 114 10.66 13.30 8.12
C GLN A 114 11.48 13.52 9.39
N ARG A 115 12.65 12.87 9.42
CA ARG A 115 13.72 13.19 10.35
C ARG A 115 14.12 14.62 10.05
N HIS A 116 13.49 15.55 10.76
CA HIS A 116 13.85 16.95 10.74
C HIS A 116 15.21 17.04 11.41
N ASP A 117 16.27 17.14 10.60
CA ASP A 117 17.61 17.41 11.09
C ASP A 117 17.61 18.83 11.67
N PRO A 118 17.89 19.04 12.97
CA PRO A 118 17.88 20.35 13.58
C PRO A 118 19.29 20.94 13.48
N THR A 119 19.73 21.30 12.28
CA THR A 119 20.91 22.16 12.08
C THR A 119 20.69 23.11 10.90
N ASN A 120 19.89 24.16 11.11
CA ASN A 120 20.21 25.54 10.71
C ASN A 120 19.25 26.53 11.37
#